data_AF-A0A531JGZ5-F1
#
_entry.id   AF-A0A531JGZ5-F1
#
_cell.length_a   1.000
_cell.length_b   1.000
_cell.length_c   1.000
_cell.angle_alpha   90.00
_cell.angle_beta   90.00
_cell.angle_gamma   90.00
#
_symmetry.space_group_name_H-M   'P 1'
#
loop_
_entity.id
_entity.type
_entity.pdbx_description
1 polymer ?
#
loop_
_entity_poly.entity_id
_entity_poly.type
_entity_poly.pdbx_seq_one_letter_code
_entity_poly.pdbx_strand_id
1 'polypeptide(L)'
;GEVVRILRDADTTFGNLEVNAFDIRSFNGHPQAEYGGAYHLSLPEVGQDLKAMGFNILGRANNHSFDWGVEGMRETSRVLDQNGIIHAGVGENLAQAGAARFFETTRG
;
A
#
# COMPACT_ATOMS: atom_id res chain seq x y z
N GLY A 1 15.07 -15.42 -1.50
CA GLY A 1 16.26 -15.03 -0.73
C GLY A 1 16.00 -15.17 0.76
N GLU A 2 17.03 -15.08 1.60
CA GLU A 2 16.92 -15.22 3.05
C GLU A 2 15.88 -14.27 3.68
N VAL A 3 15.85 -13.01 3.24
CA VAL A 3 14.86 -12.02 3.70
C VAL A 3 13.42 -12.48 3.45
N VAL A 4 13.11 -12.92 2.23
CA VAL A 4 11.76 -13.41 1.89
C VAL A 4 11.35 -14.61 2.73
N ARG A 5 12.31 -15.47 3.11
CA ARG A 5 12.04 -16.60 4.01
C ARG A 5 11.63 -16.09 5.40
N ILE A 6 12.34 -15.10 5.96
CA ILE A 6 12.00 -14.50 7.25
C ILE A 6 10.59 -13.90 7.25
N LEU A 7 10.23 -13.16 6.19
CA LEU A 7 8.90 -12.55 6.08
C LEU A 7 7.77 -13.60 5.97
N ARG A 8 8.00 -14.70 5.23
CA ARG A 8 7.02 -15.77 5.08
C ARG A 8 6.87 -16.65 6.32
N ASP A 9 7.94 -16.85 7.07
CA ASP A 9 7.95 -17.71 8.26
C ASP A 9 7.32 -17.00 9.49
N ALA A 10 7.17 -15.68 9.44
CA ALA A 10 6.54 -14.88 10.49
C ALA A 10 5.03 -15.12 10.59
N ASP A 11 4.48 -14.93 11.79
CA ASP A 11 3.03 -14.88 12.04
C ASP A 11 2.34 -13.78 11.26
N THR A 12 2.95 -12.60 11.29
CA THR A 12 2.48 -11.42 10.62
C THR A 12 3.69 -10.63 10.15
N THR A 13 3.61 -10.16 8.92
CA THR A 13 4.55 -9.21 8.36
C THR A 13 3.83 -7.90 8.10
N PHE A 14 4.34 -6.85 8.75
CA PHE A 14 3.90 -5.46 8.59
C PHE A 14 4.97 -4.64 7.85
N GLY A 15 4.53 -3.67 7.04
CA GLY A 15 5.43 -2.70 6.41
C GLY A 15 4.79 -1.33 6.24
N ASN A 16 5.61 -0.29 6.06
CA ASN A 16 5.17 1.02 5.61
C ASN A 16 5.29 1.08 4.07
N LEU A 17 4.18 1.34 3.37
CA LEU A 17 4.18 1.46 1.92
C LEU A 17 4.10 2.95 1.53
N GLU A 18 5.25 3.51 1.13
CA GLU A 18 5.38 4.88 0.63
C GLU A 18 5.12 5.01 -0.88
N VAL A 19 4.99 3.90 -1.58
CA VAL A 19 4.82 3.87 -3.03
C VAL A 19 3.34 3.97 -3.40
N ASN A 20 3.03 4.78 -4.42
CA ASN A 20 1.75 4.70 -5.13
C ASN A 20 1.82 3.56 -6.14
N ALA A 21 0.73 2.79 -6.29
CA ALA A 21 0.69 1.65 -7.20
C ALA A 21 -0.45 1.79 -8.20
N PHE A 22 -0.12 2.14 -9.45
CA PHE A 22 -1.05 2.21 -10.57
C PHE A 22 -0.30 2.23 -11.90
N ASP A 23 -1.02 1.93 -12.99
CA ASP A 23 -0.47 2.07 -14.33
C ASP A 23 -0.63 3.50 -14.84
N ILE A 24 0.48 4.25 -14.88
CA ILE A 24 0.52 5.64 -15.33
C ILE A 24 -0.01 5.83 -16.76
N ARG A 25 0.03 4.80 -17.62
CA ARG A 25 -0.42 4.87 -19.02
C ARG A 25 -1.95 4.95 -19.14
N SER A 26 -2.66 4.47 -18.13
CA SER A 26 -4.13 4.46 -18.07
C SER A 26 -4.69 5.22 -16.87
N PHE A 27 -3.82 5.82 -16.06
CA PHE A 27 -4.21 6.53 -14.86
C PHE A 27 -4.94 7.84 -15.20
N ASN A 28 -6.12 8.03 -14.60
CA ASN A 28 -6.89 9.26 -14.73
C ASN A 28 -6.61 10.18 -13.52
N GLY A 29 -5.47 10.86 -13.58
CA GLY A 29 -5.03 11.79 -12.55
C GLY A 29 -3.75 12.50 -12.98
N HIS A 30 -3.13 13.22 -12.06
CA HIS A 30 -1.90 13.97 -12.32
C HIS A 30 -1.06 14.01 -11.04
N PRO A 31 0.27 14.23 -11.13
CA PRO A 31 1.08 14.45 -9.95
C PRO A 31 0.63 15.71 -9.20
N GLN A 32 0.55 15.63 -7.88
CA GLN A 32 0.01 16.69 -7.01
C GLN A 32 0.96 17.11 -5.87
N ALA A 33 2.03 16.36 -5.58
CA ALA A 33 3.03 16.80 -4.59
C ALA A 33 3.82 18.04 -5.04
N GLU A 34 3.92 19.05 -4.17
CA GLU A 34 4.57 20.34 -4.43
C GLU A 34 6.09 20.25 -4.69
N TYR A 35 6.79 19.26 -4.10
CA TYR A 35 8.26 19.18 -4.22
C TYR A 35 8.75 18.56 -5.56
N GLY A 36 7.83 18.06 -6.40
CA GLY A 36 8.07 17.91 -7.85
C GLY A 36 9.21 16.99 -8.32
N GLY A 37 9.67 16.00 -7.54
CA GLY A 37 10.90 15.27 -7.92
C GLY A 37 11.00 13.78 -7.60
N ALA A 38 10.37 13.27 -6.54
CA ALA A 38 10.51 11.87 -6.11
C ALA A 38 9.15 11.18 -6.04
N TYR A 39 8.52 10.97 -7.20
CA TYR A 39 7.30 10.19 -7.28
C TYR A 39 7.62 8.70 -7.12
N HIS A 40 7.45 8.18 -5.90
CA HIS A 40 7.53 6.76 -5.63
C HIS A 40 6.33 6.06 -6.28
N LEU A 41 6.51 5.57 -7.50
CA LEU A 41 5.49 4.91 -8.30
C LEU A 41 5.93 3.51 -8.70
N SER A 42 5.04 2.55 -8.55
CA SER A 42 5.20 1.20 -9.09
C SER A 42 3.98 0.80 -9.91
N LEU A 43 4.16 -0.21 -10.75
CA LEU A 43 3.05 -0.82 -11.46
C LEU A 43 2.18 -1.65 -10.49
N PRO A 44 0.89 -1.89 -10.81
CA PRO A 44 -0.04 -2.63 -9.95
C PRO A 44 0.43 -4.03 -9.52
N GLU A 45 1.28 -4.67 -10.32
CA GLU A 45 1.83 -6.01 -10.08
C GLU A 45 2.62 -6.08 -8.77
N VAL A 46 3.12 -4.94 -8.26
CA VAL A 46 3.78 -4.87 -6.94
C VAL A 46 2.89 -5.42 -5.81
N GLY A 47 1.55 -5.33 -5.94
CA GLY A 47 0.63 -5.92 -4.98
C GLY A 47 0.77 -7.44 -4.89
N GLN A 48 0.97 -8.11 -6.03
CA GLN A 48 1.19 -9.57 -6.08
C GLN A 48 2.56 -9.91 -5.48
N ASP A 49 3.58 -9.12 -5.80
CA ASP A 49 4.94 -9.31 -5.26
C ASP A 49 4.95 -9.13 -3.74
N LEU A 50 4.32 -8.09 -3.20
CA LEU A 50 4.20 -7.85 -1.75
C LEU A 50 3.51 -9.01 -1.05
N LYS A 51 2.40 -9.50 -1.63
CA LYS A 51 1.69 -10.66 -1.08
C LYS A 51 2.56 -11.91 -1.12
N ALA A 52 3.23 -12.16 -2.25
CA ALA A 52 4.11 -13.31 -2.43
C ALA A 52 5.32 -13.24 -1.47
N MET A 53 5.81 -12.05 -1.13
CA MET A 53 6.87 -11.88 -0.13
C MET A 53 6.43 -12.17 1.30
N GLY A 54 5.12 -12.16 1.58
CA GLY A 54 4.55 -12.49 2.88
C GLY A 54 3.93 -11.31 3.63
N PHE A 55 3.82 -10.11 3.04
CA PHE A 55 3.18 -8.98 3.71
C PHE A 55 1.69 -9.25 3.94
N ASN A 56 1.25 -9.08 5.18
CA ASN A 56 -0.15 -9.25 5.59
C ASN A 56 -0.85 -7.90 5.74
N ILE A 57 -0.14 -6.94 6.32
CA ILE A 57 -0.66 -5.60 6.62
C ILE A 57 0.34 -4.51 6.22
N LEU A 58 -0.16 -3.42 5.63
CA LEU A 58 0.64 -2.27 5.23
C LEU A 58 0.10 -0.95 5.79
N GLY A 59 0.98 -0.16 6.40
CA GLY A 59 0.73 1.22 6.78
C GLY A 59 0.89 2.16 5.58
N ARG A 60 -0.01 3.14 5.50
CA ARG A 60 -0.08 4.14 4.42
C ARG A 60 -0.11 5.58 4.94
N ALA A 61 -0.06 5.81 6.25
CA ALA A 61 0.03 7.17 6.79
C ALA A 61 1.49 7.68 6.64
N ASN A 62 1.83 8.22 5.48
CA ASN A 62 3.14 8.78 5.19
C ASN A 62 3.03 9.95 4.20
N ASN A 63 4.16 10.64 4.00
CA ASN A 63 4.26 11.85 3.21
C ASN A 63 4.08 11.64 1.70
N HIS A 64 4.05 10.39 1.22
CA HIS A 64 3.95 10.06 -0.21
C HIS A 64 2.56 9.55 -0.64
N SER A 65 1.66 9.32 0.31
CA SER A 65 0.35 8.71 0.04
C SER A 65 -0.58 9.52 -0.87
N PHE A 66 -0.32 10.82 -1.03
CA PHE A 66 -1.08 11.71 -1.91
C PHE A 66 -0.20 12.37 -2.98
N ASP A 67 0.96 11.78 -3.29
CA ASP A 67 1.85 12.29 -4.33
C ASP A 67 1.16 12.47 -5.69
N TRP A 68 0.18 11.60 -5.97
CA TRP A 68 -0.67 11.61 -7.17
C TRP A 68 -2.12 11.90 -6.83
N GLY A 69 -2.33 12.66 -5.76
CA GLY A 69 -3.64 13.03 -5.27
C GLY A 69 -4.46 11.87 -4.71
N VAL A 70 -5.75 12.16 -4.54
CA VAL A 70 -6.72 11.18 -4.03
C VAL A 70 -6.90 10.03 -5.02
N GLU A 71 -6.76 10.28 -6.32
CA GLU A 71 -6.82 9.28 -7.37
C GLU A 71 -5.71 8.23 -7.22
N GLY A 72 -4.46 8.66 -6.98
CA GLY A 72 -3.33 7.76 -6.76
C GLY A 72 -3.46 6.98 -5.45
N MET A 73 -3.94 7.65 -4.40
CA MET A 73 -4.27 7.02 -3.12
C MET A 73 -5.31 5.90 -3.32
N ARG A 74 -6.40 6.17 -4.05
CA ARG A 74 -7.48 5.21 -4.35
C ARG A 74 -7.00 4.02 -5.16
N GLU A 75 -6.25 4.24 -6.23
CA GLU A 75 -5.71 3.15 -7.03
C GLU A 75 -4.78 2.25 -6.23
N THR A 76 -3.92 2.85 -5.39
CA THR A 76 -3.04 2.05 -4.53
C THR A 76 -3.85 1.23 -3.53
N SER A 77 -4.89 1.80 -2.92
CA SER A 77 -5.82 1.04 -2.06
C SER A 77 -6.47 -0.12 -2.82
N ARG A 78 -6.94 0.12 -4.06
CA ARG A 78 -7.51 -0.92 -4.92
C ARG A 78 -6.51 -2.05 -5.20
N VAL A 79 -5.25 -1.74 -5.45
CA VAL A 79 -4.19 -2.75 -5.66
C VAL A 79 -3.99 -3.62 -4.43
N LEU A 80 -3.95 -3.02 -3.23
CA LEU A 80 -3.79 -3.77 -1.98
C LEU A 80 -5.02 -4.64 -1.67
N ASP A 81 -6.23 -4.10 -1.87
CA ASP A 81 -7.48 -4.81 -1.67
C ASP A 81 -7.58 -6.04 -2.59
N GLN A 82 -7.23 -5.88 -3.87
CA GLN A 82 -7.25 -6.98 -4.85
C GLN A 82 -6.27 -8.11 -4.53
N ASN A 83 -5.19 -7.81 -3.81
CA ASN A 83 -4.20 -8.81 -3.40
C ASN A 83 -4.44 -9.35 -1.98
N GLY A 84 -5.55 -8.95 -1.34
CA GLY A 84 -5.88 -9.37 0.02
C GLY A 84 -4.80 -8.96 1.03
N ILE A 85 -4.25 -7.76 0.87
CA ILE A 85 -3.33 -7.12 1.81
C ILE A 85 -4.14 -6.10 2.59
N ILE A 86 -4.15 -6.23 3.92
CA ILE A 86 -4.84 -5.27 4.79
C ILE A 86 -4.04 -3.98 4.81
N HIS A 87 -4.70 -2.82 4.78
CA HIS A 87 -4.00 -1.54 4.86
C HIS A 87 -4.77 -0.47 5.63
N ALA A 88 -4.03 0.44 6.24
CA ALA A 88 -4.54 1.49 7.11
C ALA A 88 -3.75 2.80 6.98
N GLY A 89 -4.34 3.91 7.41
CA GLY A 89 -3.69 5.23 7.44
C GLY A 89 -4.07 6.17 6.29
N VAL A 90 -4.99 5.76 5.41
CA VAL A 90 -5.60 6.59 4.35
C VAL A 90 -7.09 6.25 4.22
N GLY A 91 -7.88 7.14 3.60
CA GLY A 91 -9.30 6.90 3.37
C GLY A 91 -10.01 8.11 2.76
N GLU A 92 -11.28 7.92 2.37
CA GLU A 92 -12.12 8.97 1.75
C GLU A 92 -12.51 10.08 2.74
N ASN A 93 -12.30 9.85 4.04
CA ASN A 93 -12.56 10.79 5.11
C ASN A 93 -11.73 10.43 6.35
N LEU A 94 -11.74 11.34 7.34
CA LEU A 94 -10.97 11.20 8.58
C LEU A 94 -11.32 9.91 9.35
N ALA A 95 -12.60 9.51 9.37
CA ALA A 95 -13.02 8.31 10.06
C ALA A 95 -12.44 7.05 9.41
N GLN A 96 -12.39 6.97 8.09
CA GLN A 96 -11.75 5.87 7.38
C GLN A 96 -10.22 5.89 7.54
N ALA A 97 -9.59 7.06 7.42
CA ALA A 97 -8.15 7.20 7.56
C ALA A 97 -7.64 6.82 8.96
N GLY A 98 -8.42 7.13 10.00
CA GLY A 98 -8.13 6.79 11.40
C GLY A 98 -8.67 5.43 11.86
N ALA A 99 -9.34 4.66 11.00
CA ALA A 99 -9.93 3.39 11.39
C ALA A 99 -8.85 2.32 11.64
N ALA A 100 -8.99 1.60 12.75
CA ALA A 100 -8.19 0.41 12.99
C ALA A 100 -8.49 -0.67 11.94
N ARG A 101 -7.47 -1.50 11.67
CA ARG A 101 -7.57 -2.70 10.85
C ARG A 101 -6.94 -3.86 11.59
N PHE A 102 -7.50 -5.04 11.39
CA PHE A 102 -7.17 -6.23 12.17
C PHE A 102 -6.80 -7.36 11.21
N PHE A 103 -5.74 -8.06 11.53
CA PHE A 103 -5.34 -9.30 10.88
C PHE A 103 -5.21 -10.37 11.97
N GLU A 104 -5.96 -11.46 11.83
CA GLU A 104 -5.92 -12.58 12.77
C GLU A 104 -5.19 -13.75 12.14
N THR A 105 -4.41 -14.46 12.96
CA THR A 105 -3.70 -15.65 12.53
C THR A 105 -4.24 -16.88 13.26
N THR A 106 -3.93 -18.07 12.75
CA THR A 106 -4.26 -19.31 13.46
C THR A 106 -3.48 -19.49 14.76
N ARG A 107 -2.43 -18.69 14.99
CA ARG A 107 -1.60 -18.73 16.20
C ARG A 107 -1.99 -17.67 17.25
N GLY A 108 -3.08 -16.91 17.00
CA GLY A 108 -3.48 -15.75 17.79
C GLY A 108 -2.84 -14.51 17.21
#